data_AF-A0A3M1SJQ0-F1
#
_entry.id   AF-A0A3M1SJQ0-F1
#
_cell.length_a   1.000
_cell.length_b   1.000
_cell.length_c   1.000
_cell.angle_alpha   90.00
_cell.angle_beta   90.00
_cell.angle_gamma   90.00
#
_symmetry.space_group_name_H-M   'P 1'
#
loop_
_entity.id
_entity.type
_entity.pdbx_description
1 polymer ?
#
loop_
_entity_poly.entity_id
_entity_poly.type
_entity_poly.pdbx_seq_one_letter_code
_entity_poly.pdbx_strand_id
1 'polypeptide(L)'
;MTAPSFDDFGELPAATFGGSGIPNDHVAIRTITDDNGTADTSDDVTITLGLTAHGRYSYSQWYGQDGYFYVERGTFGGTLPDANYARWNFDWYVEFSKDPAGAYAVELLYDFDPGADTAETDLGSAGGLAYDTQFQNSWNLGMDFLGVDSANSGLYTQKPNASFDPVAEGEYTFALK
;
A
#
# COMPACT_ATOMS: atom_id res chain seq x y z
N MET A 1 20.11 -2.29 2.23
CA MET A 1 19.23 -1.21 1.75
C MET A 1 19.18 -1.24 0.24
N THR A 2 18.20 -1.96 -0.30
CA THR A 2 17.70 -1.61 -1.64
C THR A 2 16.80 -0.41 -1.46
N ALA A 3 17.16 0.71 -2.09
CA ALA A 3 16.34 1.91 -2.05
C ALA A 3 14.93 1.62 -2.59
N PRO A 4 13.88 2.29 -2.09
CA PRO A 4 12.55 2.24 -2.68
C PRO A 4 12.62 2.50 -4.19
N SER A 5 11.81 1.75 -4.95
CA SER A 5 11.80 1.80 -6.41
C SER A 5 10.45 2.33 -6.90
N PHE A 6 10.48 3.49 -7.53
CA PHE A 6 9.34 4.19 -8.09
C PHE A 6 9.83 5.13 -9.21
N ASP A 7 8.92 5.66 -10.02
CA ASP A 7 9.24 6.56 -11.13
C ASP A 7 9.18 8.03 -10.71
N ASP A 8 8.23 8.37 -9.82
CA ASP A 8 8.06 9.73 -9.28
C ASP A 8 7.67 9.71 -7.79
N PHE A 9 7.94 10.81 -7.09
CA PHE A 9 7.53 11.01 -5.70
C PHE A 9 6.90 12.39 -5.54
N GLY A 10 5.59 12.44 -5.27
CA GLY A 10 4.87 13.70 -5.17
C GLY A 10 3.35 13.54 -5.17
N GLU A 11 2.66 14.50 -5.76
CA GLU A 11 1.21 14.56 -5.75
C GLU A 11 0.59 13.53 -6.70
N LEU A 12 -0.41 12.79 -6.21
CA LEU A 12 -1.30 11.95 -7.01
C LEU A 12 -2.76 12.40 -6.81
N PRO A 13 -3.22 13.45 -7.52
CA PRO A 13 -4.50 14.10 -7.25
C PRO A 13 -5.73 13.18 -7.39
N ALA A 14 -5.63 12.13 -8.20
CA ALA A 14 -6.70 11.15 -8.41
C ALA A 14 -6.88 10.19 -7.23
N ALA A 15 -5.87 10.06 -6.36
CA ALA A 15 -5.93 9.20 -5.20
C ALA A 15 -6.68 9.90 -4.05
N THR A 16 -7.75 9.24 -3.58
CA THR A 16 -8.50 9.57 -2.37
C THR A 16 -8.28 8.55 -1.26
N PHE A 17 -7.64 7.43 -1.57
CA PHE A 17 -7.35 6.32 -0.67
C PHE A 17 -8.59 5.80 0.10
N GLY A 18 -9.77 5.97 -0.49
CA GLY A 18 -11.04 5.53 0.09
C GLY A 18 -11.66 6.50 1.10
N GLY A 19 -11.12 7.71 1.28
CA GLY A 19 -11.64 8.67 2.26
C GLY A 19 -11.36 10.13 1.94
N SER A 20 -12.28 11.02 2.35
CA SER A 20 -12.03 12.46 2.28
C SER A 20 -11.02 12.87 3.35
N GLY A 21 -9.96 13.58 2.97
CA GLY A 21 -8.98 14.15 3.91
C GLY A 21 -7.73 13.30 4.16
N ILE A 22 -7.54 12.23 3.41
CA ILE A 22 -6.26 11.52 3.35
C ILE A 22 -5.33 12.30 2.39
N PRO A 23 -4.10 12.64 2.81
CA PRO A 23 -3.18 13.38 1.96
C PRO A 23 -2.73 12.56 0.75
N ASN A 24 -2.59 13.22 -0.40
CA ASN A 24 -2.12 12.61 -1.65
C ASN A 24 -0.98 13.44 -2.28
N ASP A 25 -0.29 14.23 -1.48
CA ASP A 25 0.77 15.16 -1.90
C ASP A 25 2.18 14.56 -1.79
N HIS A 26 2.36 13.45 -1.07
CA HIS A 26 3.60 12.66 -1.08
C HIS A 26 3.27 11.18 -1.27
N VAL A 27 3.29 10.75 -2.52
CA VAL A 27 2.99 9.39 -2.95
C VAL A 27 4.18 8.90 -3.77
N ALA A 28 4.65 7.68 -3.48
CA ALA A 28 5.56 6.96 -4.36
C ALA A 28 4.74 6.40 -5.53
N ILE A 29 5.05 6.86 -6.74
CA ILE A 29 4.27 6.61 -7.94
C ILE A 29 5.09 5.76 -8.90
N ARG A 30 4.50 4.66 -9.36
CA ARG A 30 5.04 3.83 -10.44
C ARG A 30 4.05 3.79 -11.59
N THR A 31 4.56 3.97 -12.80
CA THR A 31 3.79 3.91 -14.05
C THR A 31 4.33 2.79 -14.93
N ILE A 32 3.47 1.82 -15.24
CA ILE A 32 3.78 0.71 -16.12
C ILE A 32 2.98 0.89 -17.40
N THR A 33 3.64 0.86 -18.55
CA THR A 33 2.97 0.81 -19.86
C THR A 33 3.20 -0.56 -20.46
N ASP A 34 2.11 -1.29 -20.67
CA ASP A 34 2.10 -2.57 -21.39
C ASP A 34 1.68 -2.31 -22.84
N ASP A 35 2.60 -2.60 -23.78
CA ASP A 35 2.45 -2.30 -25.21
C ASP A 35 1.70 -3.38 -26.01
N ASN A 36 1.10 -4.35 -25.30
CA ASN A 36 0.37 -5.49 -25.87
C ASN A 36 1.17 -6.28 -26.94
N GLY A 37 2.50 -6.05 -27.04
CA GLY A 37 3.39 -6.62 -28.04
C GLY A 37 3.08 -6.23 -29.50
N THR A 38 2.31 -5.17 -29.75
CA THR A 38 1.98 -4.71 -31.12
C THR A 38 2.57 -3.35 -31.43
N ALA A 39 2.72 -3.03 -32.72
CA ALA A 39 3.16 -1.69 -33.13
C ALA A 39 2.02 -0.63 -33.02
N ASP A 40 0.80 -1.07 -32.72
CA ASP A 40 -0.36 -0.19 -32.55
C ASP A 40 -0.53 0.15 -31.07
N THR A 41 -0.26 1.40 -30.73
CA THR A 41 -0.29 1.87 -29.34
C THR A 41 -1.71 2.21 -28.86
N SER A 42 -2.75 2.07 -29.70
CA SER A 42 -4.12 2.31 -29.27
C SER A 42 -4.56 1.37 -28.14
N ASP A 43 -3.93 0.19 -28.10
CA ASP A 43 -4.26 -0.88 -27.18
C ASP A 43 -3.35 -0.92 -25.94
N ASP A 44 -2.37 -0.03 -25.83
CA ASP A 44 -1.47 0.07 -24.68
C ASP A 44 -2.22 0.39 -23.39
N VAL A 45 -2.00 -0.41 -22.35
CA VAL A 45 -2.56 -0.17 -21.01
C VAL A 45 -1.51 0.54 -20.17
N THR A 46 -1.88 1.67 -19.58
CA THR A 46 -1.07 2.33 -18.57
C THR A 46 -1.63 1.99 -17.20
N ILE A 47 -0.77 1.51 -16.31
CA ILE A 47 -1.08 1.14 -14.93
C ILE A 47 -0.35 2.14 -14.03
N THR A 48 -1.11 2.86 -13.21
CA THR A 48 -0.57 3.76 -12.19
C THR A 48 -0.71 3.11 -10.83
N LEU A 49 0.42 2.92 -10.14
CA LEU A 49 0.48 2.42 -8.77
C LEU A 49 0.92 3.56 -7.86
N GLY A 50 0.22 3.75 -6.74
CA GLY A 50 0.55 4.76 -5.73
C GLY A 50 0.65 4.13 -4.36
N LEU A 51 1.72 4.44 -3.62
CA LEU A 51 1.88 4.06 -2.21
C LEU A 51 2.23 5.28 -1.36
N THR A 52 1.60 5.37 -0.20
CA THR A 52 1.93 6.38 0.81
C THR A 52 1.70 5.85 2.22
N ALA A 53 2.18 6.59 3.22
CA ALA A 53 1.83 6.37 4.61
C ALA A 53 1.58 7.71 5.29
N HIS A 54 0.60 7.74 6.17
CA HIS A 54 0.20 8.97 6.86
C HIS A 54 -0.22 8.70 8.29
N GLY A 55 -0.24 9.75 9.10
CA GLY A 55 -0.79 9.68 10.44
C GLY A 55 -2.31 9.46 10.42
N ARG A 56 -2.77 8.56 11.28
CA ARG A 56 -4.17 8.16 11.37
C ARG A 56 -4.99 9.26 12.05
N TYR A 57 -6.06 9.73 11.40
CA TYR A 57 -6.90 10.83 11.87
C TYR A 57 -6.10 12.10 12.20
N SER A 58 -5.99 12.47 13.48
CA SER A 58 -5.32 13.69 13.95
C SER A 58 -3.87 13.48 14.37
N TYR A 59 -3.34 12.25 14.29
CA TYR A 59 -1.91 12.01 14.48
C TYR A 59 -1.17 12.65 13.30
N SER A 60 -0.33 13.66 13.58
CA SER A 60 0.00 14.71 12.61
C SER A 60 1.49 14.92 12.36
N GLN A 61 2.31 13.89 12.52
CA GLN A 61 3.72 14.02 12.15
C GLN A 61 4.10 12.83 11.30
N TRP A 62 3.93 13.02 10.00
CA TRP A 62 4.67 12.23 9.05
C TRP A 62 5.48 13.11 8.12
N TYR A 63 6.66 12.62 7.77
CA TYR A 63 7.52 13.21 6.77
C TYR A 63 7.74 12.17 5.69
N GLY A 64 7.38 12.50 4.45
CA GLY A 64 7.62 11.67 3.28
C GLY A 64 8.75 12.25 2.47
N GLN A 65 9.79 11.47 2.19
CA GLN A 65 10.85 11.84 1.27
C GLN A 65 11.39 10.62 0.54
N ASP A 66 11.43 10.69 -0.79
CA ASP A 66 12.06 9.69 -1.66
C ASP A 66 11.58 8.26 -1.34
N GLY A 67 10.28 8.08 -1.10
CA GLY A 67 9.66 6.80 -0.75
C GLY A 67 9.80 6.36 0.71
N TYR A 68 10.51 7.13 1.55
CA TYR A 68 10.57 6.90 2.99
C TYR A 68 9.53 7.74 3.73
N PHE A 69 8.84 7.11 4.68
CA PHE A 69 7.80 7.74 5.49
C PHE A 69 8.13 7.56 6.97
N TYR A 70 8.28 8.66 7.69
CA TYR A 70 8.53 8.64 9.13
C TYR A 70 7.22 8.87 9.87
N VAL A 71 6.82 7.94 10.73
CA VAL A 71 5.52 7.98 11.42
C VAL A 71 5.68 7.83 12.93
N GLU A 72 4.72 8.34 13.70
CA GLU A 72 4.73 8.17 15.16
C GLU A 72 4.39 6.71 15.54
N ARG A 73 5.27 6.06 16.29
CA ARG A 73 4.99 4.74 16.87
C ARG A 73 3.90 4.79 17.93
N GLY A 74 3.31 3.64 18.19
CA GLY A 74 2.37 3.39 19.26
C GLY A 74 0.98 3.06 18.74
N THR A 75 0.13 2.70 19.69
CA THR A 75 -1.28 2.43 19.41
C THR A 75 -2.07 3.73 19.37
N PHE A 76 -3.15 3.72 18.59
CA PHE A 76 -4.12 4.80 18.51
C PHE A 76 -4.70 5.14 19.89
N GLY A 77 -4.93 4.12 20.73
CA GLY A 77 -5.46 4.24 22.08
C GLY A 77 -6.97 4.53 22.13
N GLY A 78 -7.47 4.79 23.34
CA GLY A 78 -8.88 5.12 23.56
C GLY A 78 -9.79 3.90 23.75
N THR A 79 -11.08 4.06 23.45
CA THR A 79 -12.13 3.05 23.69
C THR A 79 -12.78 2.54 22.40
N LEU A 80 -12.32 2.99 21.25
CA LEU A 80 -12.84 2.57 19.95
C LEU A 80 -12.31 1.16 19.59
N PRO A 81 -12.98 0.41 18.69
CA PRO A 81 -12.56 -0.93 18.31
C PRO A 81 -11.13 -1.01 17.74
N ASP A 82 -10.64 0.10 17.21
CA ASP A 82 -9.32 0.29 16.62
C ASP A 82 -8.29 0.83 17.62
N ALA A 83 -8.57 0.79 18.93
CA ALA A 83 -7.68 1.32 19.96
C ALA A 83 -6.29 0.65 19.97
N ASN A 84 -6.19 -0.58 19.47
CA ASN A 84 -4.94 -1.34 19.37
C ASN A 84 -4.22 -1.15 18.03
N TYR A 85 -4.80 -0.42 17.08
CA TYR A 85 -4.21 -0.18 15.77
C TYR A 85 -3.05 0.81 15.88
N ALA A 86 -2.16 0.82 14.89
CA ALA A 86 -1.09 1.81 14.82
C ALA A 86 -1.63 3.23 14.72
N ARG A 87 -0.83 4.22 15.12
CA ARG A 87 -1.13 5.65 14.93
C ARG A 87 -1.01 6.14 13.49
N TRP A 88 -0.70 5.25 12.56
CA TRP A 88 -0.50 5.56 11.15
C TRP A 88 -1.21 4.52 10.29
N ASN A 89 -1.50 4.91 9.06
CA ASN A 89 -2.01 4.04 8.02
C ASN A 89 -1.02 4.00 6.86
N PHE A 90 -1.09 2.93 6.08
CA PHE A 90 -0.51 2.89 4.74
C PHE A 90 -1.65 2.85 3.74
N ASP A 91 -1.44 3.53 2.63
CA ASP A 91 -2.45 3.66 1.60
C ASP A 91 -1.90 3.22 0.26
N TRP A 92 -2.80 2.68 -0.54
CA TRP A 92 -2.47 2.17 -1.85
C TRP A 92 -3.51 2.61 -2.87
N TYR A 93 -3.05 2.82 -4.09
CA TYR A 93 -3.84 3.26 -5.23
C TYR A 93 -3.41 2.47 -6.47
N VAL A 94 -4.40 2.04 -7.24
CA VAL A 94 -4.20 1.43 -8.54
C VAL A 94 -5.20 2.01 -9.53
N GLU A 95 -4.72 2.40 -10.69
CA GLU A 95 -5.54 2.80 -11.83
C GLU A 95 -5.02 2.18 -13.12
N PHE A 96 -5.94 1.71 -13.94
CA PHE A 96 -5.72 1.31 -15.32
C PHE A 96 -6.31 2.37 -16.25
N SER A 97 -5.57 2.75 -17.29
CA SER A 97 -6.04 3.72 -18.28
C SER A 97 -7.25 3.23 -19.11
N LYS A 98 -7.54 1.94 -19.06
CA LYS A 98 -8.71 1.28 -19.66
C LYS A 98 -9.08 0.03 -18.86
N ASP A 99 -10.23 -0.57 -19.18
CA ASP A 99 -10.67 -1.82 -18.54
C ASP A 99 -9.59 -2.91 -18.68
N PRO A 100 -9.04 -3.43 -17.56
CA PRO A 100 -8.00 -4.46 -17.59
C PRO A 100 -8.53 -5.81 -18.07
N ALA A 101 -9.84 -6.04 -18.12
CA ALA A 101 -10.49 -7.29 -18.53
C ALA A 101 -9.92 -8.55 -17.81
N GLY A 102 -9.40 -8.39 -16.59
CA GLY A 102 -8.75 -9.46 -15.83
C GLY A 102 -7.36 -9.89 -16.33
N ALA A 103 -6.73 -9.13 -17.23
CA ALA A 103 -5.39 -9.42 -17.74
C ALA A 103 -4.28 -9.19 -16.71
N TYR A 104 -4.55 -8.35 -15.71
CA TYR A 104 -3.58 -7.98 -14.67
C TYR A 104 -4.02 -8.50 -13.31
N ALA A 105 -3.04 -8.95 -12.53
CA ALA A 105 -3.17 -9.15 -11.11
C ALA A 105 -2.29 -8.12 -10.41
N VAL A 106 -2.83 -7.48 -9.38
CA VAL A 106 -2.06 -6.58 -8.52
C VAL A 106 -1.94 -7.21 -7.14
N GLU A 107 -0.72 -7.17 -6.61
CA GLU A 107 -0.39 -7.65 -5.27
C GLU A 107 0.21 -6.51 -4.44
N LEU A 108 -0.36 -6.32 -3.25
CA LEU A 108 0.18 -5.46 -2.22
C LEU A 108 1.01 -6.31 -1.24
N LEU A 109 2.27 -5.96 -1.07
CA LEU A 109 3.17 -6.55 -0.09
C LEU A 109 3.31 -5.61 1.10
N TYR A 110 3.34 -6.20 2.31
CA TYR A 110 3.41 -5.45 3.56
C TYR A 110 4.22 -6.20 4.62
N ASP A 111 4.92 -5.42 5.44
CA ASP A 111 5.84 -5.93 6.46
C ASP A 111 5.25 -5.85 7.87
N PHE A 112 5.49 -6.89 8.67
CA PHE A 112 5.21 -6.92 10.11
C PHE A 112 6.48 -6.94 10.96
N ASP A 113 7.66 -7.19 10.35
CA ASP A 113 8.96 -7.13 11.00
C ASP A 113 9.47 -5.67 10.97
N PRO A 114 9.77 -5.03 12.11
CA PRO A 114 10.39 -3.71 12.15
C PRO A 114 11.88 -3.71 11.70
N GLY A 115 12.41 -4.84 11.24
CA GLY A 115 13.76 -4.95 10.71
C GLY A 115 13.99 -4.12 9.46
N ALA A 116 15.15 -3.48 9.37
CA ALA A 116 15.59 -2.90 8.10
C ALA A 116 15.83 -4.02 7.08
N ASP A 117 15.51 -3.77 5.81
CA ASP A 117 15.77 -4.70 4.71
C ASP A 117 15.07 -6.07 4.84
N THR A 118 13.85 -6.12 5.38
CA THR A 118 13.05 -7.35 5.38
C THR A 118 12.96 -7.93 3.96
N ALA A 119 13.28 -9.21 3.82
CA ALA A 119 13.26 -9.85 2.51
C ALA A 119 11.81 -9.94 1.99
N GLU A 120 11.61 -9.80 0.68
CA GLU A 120 10.27 -9.91 0.07
C GLU A 120 9.56 -11.22 0.45
N THR A 121 10.31 -12.31 0.62
CA THR A 121 9.80 -13.62 1.02
C THR A 121 9.26 -13.68 2.46
N ASP A 122 9.56 -12.67 3.28
CA ASP A 122 9.10 -12.55 4.66
C ASP A 122 7.88 -11.62 4.81
N LEU A 123 7.55 -10.88 3.74
CA LEU A 123 6.40 -9.99 3.69
C LEU A 123 5.09 -10.79 3.61
N GLY A 124 4.04 -10.22 4.19
CA GLY A 124 2.68 -10.63 3.86
C GLY A 124 2.28 -10.09 2.49
N SER A 125 1.26 -10.71 1.90
CA SER A 125 0.70 -10.23 0.64
C SER A 125 -0.82 -10.16 0.68
N ALA A 126 -1.36 -9.26 -0.14
CA ALA A 126 -2.77 -9.06 -0.38
C ALA A 126 -2.98 -8.92 -1.89
N GLY A 127 -3.53 -9.96 -2.53
CA GLY A 127 -3.71 -10.05 -3.97
C GLY A 127 -5.17 -10.17 -4.41
N GLY A 128 -5.38 -10.11 -5.72
CA GLY A 128 -6.71 -10.25 -6.35
C GLY A 128 -7.50 -8.95 -6.43
N LEU A 129 -6.82 -7.80 -6.37
CA LEU A 129 -7.46 -6.50 -6.19
C LEU A 129 -8.11 -5.91 -7.48
N ALA A 130 -7.91 -6.53 -8.65
CA ALA A 130 -8.35 -5.99 -9.93
C ALA A 130 -9.77 -6.45 -10.33
N TYR A 131 -10.78 -5.69 -9.92
CA TYR A 131 -12.16 -5.85 -10.43
C TYR A 131 -12.70 -4.60 -11.15
N ASP A 132 -11.93 -3.53 -11.15
CA ASP A 132 -12.30 -2.23 -11.74
C ASP A 132 -11.06 -1.56 -12.32
N THR A 133 -11.31 -0.56 -13.17
CA THR A 133 -10.32 0.38 -13.71
C THR A 133 -9.60 1.18 -12.64
N GLN A 134 -10.19 1.35 -11.45
CA GLN A 134 -9.54 2.04 -10.35
C GLN A 134 -9.97 1.43 -9.01
N PHE A 135 -9.01 1.20 -8.12
CA PHE A 135 -9.26 0.73 -6.77
C PHE A 135 -8.16 1.24 -5.84
N GLN A 136 -8.54 1.53 -4.61
CA GLN A 136 -7.68 2.21 -3.63
C GLN A 136 -8.20 1.98 -2.22
N ASN A 137 -7.33 2.03 -1.22
CA ASN A 137 -7.74 1.97 0.17
C ASN A 137 -6.67 2.50 1.12
N SER A 138 -7.07 2.67 2.39
CA SER A 138 -6.22 3.06 3.51
C SER A 138 -6.34 2.04 4.62
N TRP A 139 -5.24 1.36 4.92
CA TRP A 139 -5.20 0.25 5.87
C TRP A 139 -4.26 0.51 7.03
N ASN A 140 -4.46 -0.27 8.08
CA ASN A 140 -3.61 -0.26 9.26
C ASN A 140 -3.12 -1.69 9.49
N LEU A 141 -1.83 -1.87 9.77
CA LEU A 141 -1.27 -3.21 10.01
C LEU A 141 -1.91 -3.93 11.22
N GLY A 142 -2.60 -3.19 12.11
CA GLY A 142 -3.40 -3.77 13.18
C GLY A 142 -4.71 -4.43 12.73
N MET A 143 -5.10 -4.35 11.46
CA MET A 143 -6.30 -5.00 10.94
C MET A 143 -6.10 -6.52 10.85
N ASP A 144 -6.97 -7.28 11.52
CA ASP A 144 -6.83 -8.75 11.69
C ASP A 144 -6.67 -9.53 10.37
N PHE A 145 -7.29 -9.06 9.28
CA PHE A 145 -7.24 -9.77 7.99
C PHE A 145 -5.84 -9.81 7.37
N LEU A 146 -4.95 -8.88 7.74
CA LEU A 146 -3.55 -8.86 7.28
C LEU A 146 -2.68 -9.88 8.03
N GLY A 147 -3.14 -10.37 9.19
CA GLY A 147 -2.39 -11.29 10.04
C GLY A 147 -2.74 -12.77 9.84
N VAL A 148 -3.53 -13.12 8.83
CA VAL A 148 -4.07 -14.47 8.62
C VAL A 148 -4.00 -14.90 7.15
N ASP A 149 -3.79 -16.20 6.93
CA ASP A 149 -3.99 -16.79 5.61
C ASP A 149 -5.48 -16.88 5.31
N SER A 150 -5.95 -16.18 4.30
CA SER A 150 -7.36 -16.21 3.93
C SER A 150 -7.58 -16.11 2.43
N ALA A 151 -8.47 -16.96 1.91
CA ALA A 151 -8.93 -16.93 0.53
C ALA A 151 -10.43 -16.62 0.41
N ASN A 152 -11.12 -16.39 1.54
CA ASN A 152 -12.58 -16.42 1.63
C ASN A 152 -13.27 -15.05 1.51
N SER A 153 -12.55 -13.98 1.17
CA SER A 153 -13.10 -12.61 1.07
C SER A 153 -13.00 -11.99 -0.32
N GLY A 154 -12.49 -12.71 -1.32
CA GLY A 154 -12.13 -12.11 -2.63
C GLY A 154 -10.79 -11.35 -2.60
N LEU A 155 -10.18 -11.22 -1.43
CA LEU A 155 -8.83 -10.73 -1.22
C LEU A 155 -8.01 -11.93 -0.74
N TYR A 156 -7.02 -12.37 -1.52
CA TYR A 156 -6.12 -13.41 -1.05
C TYR A 156 -5.09 -12.77 -0.13
N THR A 157 -5.02 -13.20 1.12
CA THR A 157 -3.98 -12.77 2.04
C THR A 157 -3.01 -13.90 2.33
N GLN A 158 -1.72 -13.65 2.10
CA GLN A 158 -0.64 -14.45 2.66
C GLN A 158 -0.15 -13.77 3.93
N LYS A 159 -0.12 -14.52 5.03
CA LYS A 159 0.34 -14.00 6.31
C LYS A 159 1.86 -13.68 6.29
N PRO A 160 2.30 -12.55 6.87
CA PRO A 160 3.70 -12.29 7.16
C PRO A 160 4.35 -13.32 8.10
N ASN A 161 5.68 -13.45 8.04
CA ASN A 161 6.44 -14.33 8.95
C ASN A 161 6.49 -13.81 10.40
N ALA A 162 6.23 -12.51 10.60
CA ALA A 162 6.19 -11.84 11.88
C ALA A 162 4.76 -11.54 12.36
N SER A 163 4.64 -11.00 13.58
CA SER A 163 3.40 -10.41 14.08
C SER A 163 3.60 -8.91 14.23
N PHE A 164 2.61 -8.12 13.82
CA PHE A 164 2.71 -6.69 13.88
C PHE A 164 2.78 -6.19 15.32
N ASP A 165 3.78 -5.34 15.61
CA ASP A 165 3.92 -4.64 16.88
C ASP A 165 3.87 -3.11 16.63
N PRO A 166 2.77 -2.42 16.96
CA PRO A 166 2.65 -0.98 16.74
C PRO A 166 3.57 -0.15 17.62
N VAL A 167 4.17 -0.69 18.69
CA VAL A 167 5.12 0.04 19.54
C VAL A 167 6.59 -0.21 19.19
N ALA A 168 6.86 -1.14 18.27
CA ALA A 168 8.21 -1.42 17.84
C ALA A 168 8.81 -0.22 17.07
N GLU A 169 10.14 -0.09 17.18
CA GLU A 169 10.91 0.92 16.47
C GLU A 169 11.66 0.25 15.33
N GLY A 170 11.52 0.79 14.12
CA GLY A 170 12.17 0.21 12.96
C GLY A 170 11.55 0.63 11.64
N GLU A 171 11.91 -0.13 10.60
CA GLU A 171 11.47 0.04 9.22
C GLU A 171 10.37 -0.99 8.93
N TYR A 172 9.34 -0.58 8.20
CA TYR A 172 8.34 -1.50 7.66
C TYR A 172 8.29 -1.30 6.16
N THR A 173 8.44 -2.39 5.40
CA THR A 173 8.48 -2.37 3.95
C THR A 173 7.09 -2.55 3.33
N PHE A 174 6.80 -1.80 2.26
CA PHE A 174 5.58 -1.93 1.47
C PHE A 174 5.92 -1.91 -0.02
N ALA A 175 5.18 -2.68 -0.83
CA ALA A 175 5.34 -2.66 -2.28
C ALA A 175 4.03 -2.99 -3.00
N LEU A 176 3.85 -2.41 -4.19
CA LEU A 176 2.80 -2.77 -5.16
C LEU A 176 3.46 -3.31 -6.42
N LYS A 177 2.91 -4.41 -6.96
CA LYS A 177 3.39 -5.04 -8.19
C LYS A 177 2.25 -5.60 -9.03
#